data_AF-A0A8S3AV30-F1
#
_entry.id   AF-A0A8S3AV30-F1
#
_cell.length_a   1.000
_cell.length_b   1.000
_cell.length_c   1.000
_cell.angle_alpha   90.00
_cell.angle_beta   90.00
_cell.angle_gamma   90.00
#
_symmetry.space_group_name_H-M   'P 1'
#
loop_
_entity.id
_entity.type
_entity.pdbx_description
1 polymer ?
#
loop_
_entity_poly.entity_id
_entity_poly.type
_entity_poly.pdbx_seq_one_letter_code
_entity_poly.pdbx_strand_id
1 'polypeptide(L)'
;DLGQIGNWNVEISGWGKEDVEIYDKLVQCPTLNVFRTIDNSLVHIFHTKECSPTLRDDQMNMCKGTKSITLGSQRILVRYVQKLIQLNKI
;
A
#
# COMPACT_ATOMS: atom_id res chain seq x y z
N ASP A 1 1.25 13.97 19.51
CA ASP A 1 0.71 14.07 18.14
C ASP A 1 1.88 13.92 17.16
N LEU A 2 1.70 14.19 15.87
CA LEU A 2 2.79 14.08 14.87
C LEU A 2 4.00 14.98 15.21
N GLY A 3 3.81 16.09 15.93
CA GLY A 3 4.91 16.96 16.36
C GLY A 3 5.89 16.27 17.31
N GLN A 4 5.41 15.33 18.13
CA GLN A 4 6.24 14.57 19.06
C GLN A 4 7.18 13.57 18.36
N ILE A 5 6.92 13.26 17.10
CA ILE A 5 7.74 12.36 16.28
C ILE A 5 8.47 13.07 15.14
N GLY A 6 8.52 14.41 15.16
CA GLY A 6 9.23 15.20 14.15
C GLY A 6 8.47 15.38 12.84
N ASN A 7 7.14 15.20 12.83
CA ASN A 7 6.25 15.37 11.67
C ASN A 7 6.59 14.45 10.47
N TRP A 8 5.97 14.73 9.32
CA TRP A 8 6.19 14.02 8.07
C TRP A 8 7.60 14.27 7.53
N ASN A 9 8.22 13.20 7.02
CA ASN A 9 9.47 13.31 6.28
C ASN A 9 9.19 13.73 4.84
N VAL A 10 9.47 15.00 4.53
CA VAL A 10 9.23 15.60 3.21
C VAL A 10 10.24 15.19 2.14
N GLU A 11 11.31 14.48 2.53
CA GLU A 11 12.27 13.90 1.58
C GLU A 11 11.75 12.59 0.95
N ILE A 12 10.69 12.00 1.51
CA ILE A 12 9.98 10.91 0.84
C ILE A 12 9.17 11.51 -0.30
N SER A 13 9.58 11.18 -1.52
CA SER A 13 8.86 11.54 -2.74
C SER A 13 8.42 10.28 -3.49
N GLY A 14 7.35 10.41 -4.27
CA GLY A 14 6.72 9.28 -4.94
C GLY A 14 5.88 8.40 -4.00
N TRP A 15 5.50 7.22 -4.47
CA TRP A 15 4.62 6.31 -3.75
C TRP A 15 5.39 5.42 -2.75
N GLY A 16 4.88 5.31 -1.53
CA GLY A 16 5.28 4.36 -0.50
C GLY A 16 6.37 4.89 0.44
N LYS A 17 6.47 4.23 1.62
CA LYS A 17 7.35 4.49 2.78
C LYS A 17 6.85 5.53 3.77
N GLU A 18 6.02 6.49 3.35
CA GLU A 18 5.58 7.57 4.21
C GLU A 18 4.77 7.07 5.41
N ASP A 19 3.93 6.07 5.17
CA ASP A 19 3.09 5.41 6.15
C ASP A 19 3.91 4.53 7.10
N VAL A 20 4.85 3.76 6.57
CA VAL A 20 5.76 2.91 7.34
C VAL A 20 6.64 3.75 8.27
N GLU A 21 7.27 4.81 7.76
CA GLU A 21 8.17 5.64 8.56
C GLU A 21 7.43 6.32 9.72
N ILE A 22 6.24 6.87 9.47
CA ILE A 22 5.44 7.48 10.54
C ILE A 22 4.97 6.43 11.54
N TYR A 23 4.49 5.27 11.07
CA TYR A 23 4.03 4.22 11.96
C TYR A 23 5.15 3.75 12.89
N ASP A 24 6.35 3.52 12.35
CA ASP A 24 7.52 3.12 13.12
C ASP A 24 7.89 4.15 14.20
N LYS A 25 7.82 5.44 13.88
CA LYS A 25 8.05 6.51 14.86
C LYS A 25 6.93 6.57 15.90
N LEU A 26 5.68 6.39 15.51
CA LEU A 26 4.52 6.43 16.41
C LEU A 26 4.58 5.30 17.44
N VAL A 27 4.91 4.07 17.03
CA VAL A 27 4.99 2.93 17.96
C VAL A 27 6.17 3.00 18.91
N GLN A 28 7.23 3.72 18.54
CA GLN A 28 8.41 3.94 19.39
C GLN A 28 8.26 5.15 20.32
N CYS A 29 7.25 6.00 20.11
CA CYS A 29 7.06 7.21 20.90
C CYS A 29 6.47 6.85 22.28
N PRO A 30 7.18 7.09 23.40
CA PRO A 30 6.76 6.63 24.72
C PRO A 30 5.51 7.35 25.26
N THR A 31 5.19 8.50 24.68
CA THR A 31 4.08 9.37 25.08
C THR A 31 2.82 9.17 24.24
N LEU A 32 2.87 8.30 23.22
CA LEU A 32 1.75 8.04 22.31
C LEU A 32 1.36 6.57 22.34
N ASN A 33 0.06 6.31 22.19
CA ASN A 33 -0.49 4.97 22.09
C ASN A 33 -1.13 4.78 20.72
N VAL A 34 -0.67 3.78 19.97
CA VAL A 34 -1.26 3.39 18.70
C VAL A 34 -2.39 2.41 18.95
N PHE A 35 -3.58 2.71 18.44
CA PHE A 35 -4.72 1.79 18.46
C PHE A 35 -5.24 1.58 17.04
N ARG A 36 -5.91 0.44 16.83
CA ARG A 36 -6.58 0.11 15.57
C ARG A 36 -8.05 -0.12 15.84
N THR A 37 -8.90 0.43 14.97
CA THR A 37 -10.34 0.24 15.02
C THR A 37 -10.86 -0.04 13.61
N ILE A 38 -12.04 -0.66 13.54
CA ILE A 38 -12.75 -0.91 12.28
C ILE A 38 -13.73 0.24 12.07
N ASP A 39 -13.67 0.86 10.89
CA ASP A 39 -14.70 1.80 10.43
C ASP A 39 -15.49 1.13 9.31
N ASN A 40 -16.73 0.73 9.61
CA ASN A 40 -17.60 0.03 8.67
C ASN A 40 -18.05 0.92 7.49
N SER A 41 -17.92 2.24 7.61
CA SER A 41 -18.23 3.19 6.55
C SER A 41 -17.04 3.43 5.61
N LEU A 42 -15.83 3.03 6.02
CA LEU A 42 -14.61 3.24 5.26
C LEU A 42 -14.37 2.09 4.28
N VAL A 43 -14.59 2.36 2.99
CA VAL A 43 -14.34 1.42 1.90
C VAL A 43 -13.22 1.94 1.02
N HIS A 44 -12.18 1.13 0.81
CA HIS A 44 -11.11 1.46 -0.14
C HIS A 44 -11.49 0.99 -1.55
N ILE A 45 -11.76 1.95 -2.45
CA ILE A 45 -11.91 1.68 -3.88
C ILE A 45 -10.53 1.75 -4.54
N PHE A 46 -9.94 0.60 -4.84
CA PHE A 46 -8.60 0.53 -5.42
C PHE A 46 -8.59 0.97 -6.89
N HIS A 47 -7.66 1.86 -7.24
CA HIS A 47 -7.31 2.16 -8.63
C HIS A 47 -6.30 1.14 -9.17
N THR A 48 -6.10 1.12 -10.49
CA THR A 48 -5.02 0.33 -11.11
C THR A 48 -3.69 0.76 -10.51
N LYS A 49 -2.87 -0.22 -10.12
CA LYS A 49 -1.56 0.02 -9.52
C LYS A 49 -0.48 0.01 -10.58
N GLU A 50 0.18 1.14 -10.78
CA GLU A 50 1.36 1.28 -11.63
C GLU A 50 2.57 1.69 -10.79
N CYS A 51 3.72 1.08 -11.06
CA CYS A 51 4.97 1.38 -10.36
C CYS A 51 5.80 2.31 -11.24
N SER A 52 5.97 3.57 -10.80
CA SER A 52 6.76 4.54 -11.55
C SER A 52 8.22 4.08 -11.67
N PRO A 53 8.85 4.20 -12.86
CA PRO A 53 10.26 3.85 -13.03
C PRO A 53 11.20 4.78 -12.25
N THR A 54 10.72 5.93 -11.76
CA THR A 54 11.49 6.89 -10.97
C THR A 54 11.52 6.59 -9.47
N LEU A 55 10.85 5.52 -9.01
CA LEU A 55 10.87 5.14 -7.60
C LEU A 55 12.27 4.65 -7.20
N ARG A 56 12.67 4.94 -5.96
CA ARG A 56 13.83 4.32 -5.33
C ARG A 56 13.63 2.80 -5.22
N ASP A 57 14.71 2.05 -5.15
CA ASP A 57 14.68 0.59 -5.19
C ASP A 57 13.78 -0.03 -4.11
N ASP A 58 13.79 0.53 -2.89
CA ASP A 58 12.96 0.09 -1.78
C ASP A 58 11.46 0.35 -2.04
N GLN A 59 11.09 1.56 -2.48
CA GLN A 59 9.73 1.92 -2.87
C GLN A 59 9.25 1.11 -4.09
N MET A 60 10.13 0.83 -5.05
CA MET A 60 9.85 -0.01 -6.21
C MET A 60 9.52 -1.45 -5.79
N ASN A 61 10.31 -2.02 -4.87
CA ASN A 61 10.06 -3.36 -4.33
C ASN A 61 8.73 -3.42 -3.57
N MET A 62 8.44 -2.41 -2.74
CA MET A 62 7.13 -2.29 -2.07
C MET A 62 5.99 -2.22 -3.10
N CYS A 63 6.15 -1.42 -4.15
CA CYS A 63 5.14 -1.26 -5.17
C CYS A 63 4.85 -2.57 -5.89
N LYS A 64 5.88 -3.27 -6.35
CA LYS A 64 5.75 -4.58 -7.00
C LYS A 64 5.12 -5.60 -6.05
N GLY A 65 5.56 -5.64 -4.79
CA GLY A 65 5.00 -6.54 -3.77
C GLY A 65 3.50 -6.34 -3.58
N THR A 66 3.05 -5.12 -3.33
CA THR A 66 1.61 -4.84 -3.18
C THR A 66 0.82 -5.08 -4.47
N LYS A 67 1.40 -4.80 -5.66
CA LYS A 67 0.76 -5.10 -6.95
C LYS A 67 0.54 -6.59 -7.10
N SER A 68 1.54 -7.41 -6.78
CA SER A 68 1.44 -8.87 -6.78
C SER A 68 0.38 -9.37 -5.80
N ILE A 69 0.33 -8.85 -4.57
CA ILE A 69 -0.70 -9.23 -3.58
C ILE A 69 -2.10 -8.88 -4.07
N THR A 70 -2.27 -7.72 -4.70
CA THR A 70 -3.56 -7.28 -5.26
C THR A 70 -4.01 -8.24 -6.36
N LEU A 71 -3.10 -8.67 -7.24
CA LEU A 71 -3.38 -9.61 -8.33
C LEU A 71 -3.57 -11.06 -7.83
N GLY A 72 -2.88 -11.45 -6.75
CA GLY A 72 -2.98 -12.75 -6.11
C GLY A 72 -4.28 -12.98 -5.35
N SER A 73 -5.16 -11.99 -5.23
CA SER A 73 -6.50 -12.17 -4.69
C SER A 73 -7.26 -13.22 -5.52
N GLN A 74 -7.82 -14.25 -4.87
CA GLN A 74 -8.62 -15.28 -5.53
C GLN A 74 -9.70 -14.69 -6.44
N ARG A 75 -10.35 -13.60 -6.02
CA ARG A 75 -11.35 -12.90 -6.82
C ARG A 75 -10.77 -12.28 -8.10
N ILE A 76 -9.57 -11.69 -8.02
CA ILE A 76 -8.89 -11.10 -9.18
C ILE A 76 -8.39 -12.20 -10.10
N LEU A 77 -7.83 -13.29 -9.56
CA LEU A 77 -7.41 -14.46 -10.33
C LEU A 77 -8.61 -15.07 -11.09
N VAL A 78 -9.74 -15.28 -10.43
CA VAL A 78 -10.96 -15.79 -11.08
C VAL A 78 -11.40 -14.87 -12.22
N ARG A 79 -11.45 -13.55 -12.00
CA ARG A 79 -11.79 -12.58 -13.05
C ARG A 79 -10.81 -12.63 -14.22
N TYR A 80 -9.51 -12.80 -13.94
CA TYR A 80 -8.49 -12.88 -14.96
C TYR A 80 -8.63 -14.16 -15.80
N VAL A 81 -8.80 -15.32 -15.16
CA VAL A 81 -9.02 -16.61 -15.83
C VAL A 81 -10.30 -16.57 -16.67
N GLN A 82 -11.41 -16.04 -16.12
CA GLN A 82 -12.66 -15.86 -16.86
C GLN A 82 -12.46 -15.05 -18.14
N LYS A 83 -11.67 -13.97 -18.06
CA LYS A 83 -11.35 -13.13 -19.22
C LYS A 83 -10.50 -13.89 -20.26
N LEU A 84 -9.56 -14.73 -19.83
CA LEU A 84 -8.76 -15.54 -20.75
C LEU A 84 -9.60 -16.58 -21.50
N ILE A 85 -10.54 -17.24 -20.80
CA ILE A 85 -11.52 -18.17 -21.40
C ILE A 85 -12.36 -17.44 -22.46
N GLN A 86 -12.90 -16.26 -22.14
CA GLN A 86 -13.68 -15.46 -23.09
C GLN A 86 -12.90 -15.06 -24.35
N LEU A 87 -11.59 -14.89 -24.22
CA LEU A 87 -10.70 -14.54 -25.32
C LEU A 87 -10.15 -15.77 -26.08
N ASN A 88 -10.58 -17.00 -25.72
CA ASN A 88 -10.02 -18.26 -26.25
C ASN A 88 -8.48 -18.31 -26.17
N LYS A 89 -7.90 -17.75 -25.11
CA LYS A 89 -6.44 -17.76 -24.90
C LYS A 89 -5.97 -18.95 -24.06
N ILE A 90 -6.91 -19.68 -23.47
CA ILE A 90 -6.78 -20.98 -22.81
C ILE A 90 -8.07 -21.76 -23.02
#